data_AF-A0A497SXN4-F1
#
_entry.id   AF-A0A497SXN4-F1
#
_cell.length_a   1.000
_cell.length_b   1.000
_cell.length_c   1.000
_cell.angle_alpha   90.00
_cell.angle_beta   90.00
_cell.angle_gamma   90.00
#
_symmetry.space_group_name_H-M   'P 1'
#
loop_
_entity.id
_entity.type
_entity.pdbx_description
1 polymer ?
#
loop_
_entity_poly.entity_id
_entity_poly.type
_entity_poly.pdbx_seq_one_letter_code
_entity_poly.pdbx_strand_id
1 'polypeptide(L)'
;MSLQSLILSLISEIKDPAIRNDIASTIYFIRDLYMDNKINDEQLQSDLTEIIDTVVSAVYPDLIGEAKLKKVEELTQQFMRAIKLETLRARQLRRQFGRLRLSMSGMGTE
;
A
#
# COMPACT_ATOMS: atom_id res chain seq x y z
N MET A 1 0.88 4.69 10.52
CA MET A 1 -0.12 5.45 9.72
C MET A 1 -0.91 4.46 8.89
N SER A 2 -2.14 4.80 8.49
CA SER A 2 -2.86 4.02 7.46
C SER A 2 -2.19 4.19 6.10
N LEU A 3 -2.42 3.26 5.16
CA LEU A 3 -1.91 3.41 3.80
C LEU A 3 -2.44 4.70 3.16
N GLN A 4 -3.73 4.99 3.33
CA GLN A 4 -4.35 6.22 2.84
C GLN A 4 -3.62 7.48 3.33
N SER A 5 -3.27 7.54 4.62
CA SER A 5 -2.55 8.68 5.18
C SER A 5 -1.15 8.81 4.58
N LEU A 6 -0.45 7.69 4.33
CA LEU A 6 0.86 7.71 3.69
C LEU A 6 0.77 8.19 2.24
N ILE A 7 -0.23 7.72 1.49
CA ILE A 7 -0.48 8.16 0.11
C ILE A 7 -0.73 9.67 0.07
N LEU A 8 -1.63 10.17 0.91
CA LEU A 8 -1.95 11.60 0.97
C LEU A 8 -0.73 12.45 1.31
N SER A 9 0.11 12.01 2.25
CA SER A 9 1.36 12.69 2.58
C SER A 9 2.34 12.68 1.41
N LEU A 10 2.50 11.55 0.71
CA LEU A 10 3.43 11.40 -0.42
C LEU A 10 3.09 12.35 -1.57
N ILE A 11 1.80 12.53 -1.86
CA ILE A 11 1.32 13.31 -3.02
C ILE A 11 0.91 14.75 -2.66
N SER A 12 1.10 15.17 -1.40
CA SER A 12 0.62 16.46 -0.87
C SER A 12 1.15 17.68 -1.63
N GLU A 13 2.41 17.62 -2.04
CA GLU A 13 3.10 18.70 -2.77
C GLU A 13 2.85 18.68 -4.29
N ILE A 14 2.20 17.64 -4.81
CA ILE A 14 1.87 17.53 -6.23
C ILE A 14 0.63 18.37 -6.53
N LYS A 15 0.80 19.40 -7.37
CA LYS A 15 -0.29 20.33 -7.71
C LYS A 15 -1.35 19.72 -8.62
N ASP A 16 -0.91 18.94 -9.61
CA ASP A 16 -1.79 18.34 -10.62
C ASP A 16 -2.64 17.21 -10.02
N PRO A 17 -3.98 17.36 -9.97
CA PRO A 17 -4.87 16.32 -9.45
C PRO A 17 -4.82 15.01 -10.23
N ALA A 18 -4.58 15.04 -11.54
CA ALA A 18 -4.50 13.83 -12.35
C ALA A 18 -3.28 13.01 -11.95
N ILE A 19 -2.11 13.64 -11.83
CA ILE A 19 -0.88 12.99 -11.38
C ILE A 19 -1.05 12.42 -9.96
N ARG A 20 -1.67 13.17 -9.05
CA ARG A 20 -1.98 12.67 -7.69
C ARG A 20 -2.83 11.40 -7.74
N ASN A 21 -3.86 11.39 -8.57
CA ASN A 21 -4.76 10.26 -8.71
C ASN A 21 -4.04 9.04 -9.32
N ASP A 22 -3.20 9.24 -10.32
CA ASP A 22 -2.46 8.17 -10.99
C ASP A 22 -1.46 7.49 -10.05
N ILE A 23 -0.72 8.28 -9.26
CA ILE A 23 0.19 7.77 -8.22
C ILE A 23 -0.59 6.97 -7.18
N ALA A 24 -1.68 7.54 -6.64
CA ALA A 24 -2.49 6.88 -5.63
C ALA A 24 -3.07 5.56 -6.14
N SER A 25 -3.59 5.56 -7.37
CA SER A 25 -4.17 4.39 -8.03
C SER A 25 -3.12 3.31 -8.25
N THR A 26 -1.90 3.68 -8.66
CA THR A 26 -0.80 2.73 -8.85
C THR A 26 -0.38 2.07 -7.54
N ILE A 27 -0.25 2.84 -6.45
CA ILE A 27 0.09 2.28 -5.13
C ILE A 27 -1.01 1.33 -4.65
N TYR A 28 -2.29 1.68 -4.85
CA TYR A 28 -3.39 0.79 -4.49
C TYR A 28 -3.43 -0.47 -5.35
N PHE A 29 -3.11 -0.38 -6.64
CA PHE A 29 -2.98 -1.54 -7.52
C PHE A 29 -1.91 -2.50 -7.01
N ILE A 30 -0.72 -2.01 -6.64
CA ILE A 30 0.36 -2.83 -6.06
C ILE A 30 -0.09 -3.48 -4.74
N ARG A 31 -0.78 -2.71 -3.88
CA ARG A 31 -1.34 -3.23 -2.63
C ARG A 31 -2.31 -4.37 -2.88
N ASP A 32 -3.18 -4.25 -3.89
CA ASP A 32 -4.16 -5.27 -4.24
C ASP A 32 -3.48 -6.54 -4.79
N LEU A 33 -2.47 -6.39 -5.67
CA LEU A 33 -1.64 -7.50 -6.14
C LEU A 33 -0.99 -8.26 -4.98
N TYR A 34 -0.45 -7.54 -3.99
CA TYR A 34 0.14 -8.16 -2.80
C TYR A 34 -0.91 -8.88 -1.94
N MET A 35 -2.05 -8.24 -1.71
CA MET A 35 -3.15 -8.82 -0.92
C MET A 35 -3.64 -10.14 -1.52
N ASP A 36 -3.67 -10.22 -2.85
CA ASP A 36 -4.08 -11.41 -3.61
C ASP A 36 -2.95 -12.43 -3.82
N ASN A 37 -1.79 -12.23 -3.18
CA ASN A 37 -0.58 -13.07 -3.30
C ASN A 37 -0.09 -13.20 -4.76
N LYS A 38 -0.28 -12.19 -5.59
CA LYS A 38 0.25 -12.14 -6.97
C LYS A 38 1.71 -11.69 -7.01
N ILE A 39 2.15 -10.95 -6.00
CA ILE A 39 3.53 -10.52 -5.81
C ILE A 39 4.00 -10.86 -4.38
N ASN A 40 5.31 -11.04 -4.21
CA ASN A 40 5.94 -11.33 -2.92
C ASN A 40 6.48 -10.05 -2.25
N ASP A 41 7.14 -10.20 -1.10
CA ASP A 41 7.69 -9.07 -0.34
C ASP A 41 8.80 -8.32 -1.09
N GLU A 42 9.66 -9.03 -1.82
CA GLU A 42 10.77 -8.44 -2.58
C GLU A 42 10.24 -7.61 -3.75
N GLN A 43 9.28 -8.14 -4.50
CA GLN A 43 8.63 -7.43 -5.60
C GLN A 43 7.86 -6.21 -5.08
N LEU A 44 7.10 -6.37 -3.98
CA LEU A 44 6.42 -5.26 -3.33
C LEU A 44 7.40 -4.13 -2.95
N GLN A 45 8.56 -4.48 -2.38
CA GLN A 45 9.59 -3.51 -2.03
C GLN A 45 10.14 -2.80 -3.27
N SER A 46 10.43 -3.56 -4.33
CA SER A 46 10.94 -3.03 -5.60
C SER A 46 9.97 -2.03 -6.22
N ASP A 47 8.72 -2.43 -6.42
CA ASP A 47 7.69 -1.61 -7.08
C ASP A 47 7.39 -0.33 -6.30
N LEU A 48 7.31 -0.44 -4.97
CA LEU A 48 7.14 0.74 -4.10
C LEU A 48 8.35 1.67 -4.18
N THR A 49 9.56 1.13 -4.18
CA THR A 49 10.78 1.94 -4.25
C THR A 49 10.84 2.73 -5.54
N GLU A 50 10.52 2.12 -6.67
CA GLU A 50 10.50 2.78 -7.98
C GLU A 50 9.53 3.96 -8.03
N ILE A 51 8.28 3.75 -7.56
CA ILE A 51 7.26 4.80 -7.56
C ILE A 51 7.63 5.91 -6.56
N ILE A 52 8.05 5.53 -5.35
CA ILE A 52 8.41 6.51 -4.32
C ILE A 52 9.64 7.32 -4.77
N ASP A 53 10.64 6.71 -5.38
CA ASP A 53 11.79 7.43 -5.92
C ASP A 53 11.37 8.41 -7.02
N THR A 54 10.48 7.98 -7.92
CA THR A 54 9.94 8.84 -8.97
C THR A 54 9.24 10.08 -8.38
N VAL A 55 8.39 9.86 -7.36
CA VAL A 55 7.67 10.96 -6.70
C VAL A 55 8.62 11.87 -5.91
N VAL A 56 9.55 11.29 -5.15
CA VAL A 56 10.53 12.07 -4.38
C VAL A 56 11.40 12.90 -5.30
N SER A 57 11.82 12.36 -6.44
CA SER A 57 12.61 13.09 -7.45
C SER A 57 11.83 14.27 -8.05
N ALA A 58 10.53 14.09 -8.28
CA ALA A 58 9.68 15.13 -8.85
C ALA A 58 9.37 16.25 -7.85
N VAL A 59 9.15 15.90 -6.57
CA VAL A 59 8.75 16.85 -5.52
C VAL A 59 9.95 17.55 -4.89
N TYR A 60 11.07 16.84 -4.73
CA TYR A 60 12.27 17.33 -4.04
C TYR A 60 13.50 17.22 -4.97
N PRO A 61 13.57 18.02 -6.05
CA PRO A 61 14.67 17.91 -7.02
C PRO A 61 16.05 18.21 -6.41
N ASP A 62 16.09 19.00 -5.33
CA ASP A 62 17.32 19.34 -4.61
C ASP A 62 17.79 18.23 -3.65
N LEU A 63 16.95 17.23 -3.38
CA LEU A 63 17.30 16.09 -2.54
C LEU A 63 18.08 15.07 -3.37
N ILE A 64 19.39 15.00 -3.13
CA ILE A 64 20.33 14.17 -3.92
C ILE A 64 21.13 13.20 -3.04
N GLY A 65 21.78 12.24 -3.71
CA GLY A 65 22.73 11.31 -3.08
C GLY A 65 22.11 10.49 -1.93
N GLU A 66 22.87 10.33 -0.86
CA GLU A 66 22.49 9.51 0.30
C GLU A 66 21.20 10.00 0.98
N ALA A 67 20.98 11.31 1.03
CA ALA A 67 19.78 11.88 1.66
C ALA A 67 18.50 11.46 0.93
N LYS A 68 18.54 11.43 -0.41
CA LYS A 68 17.44 10.93 -1.24
C LYS A 68 17.21 9.45 -1.02
N LEU A 69 18.27 8.64 -1.10
CA LEU A 69 18.20 7.18 -0.93
C LEU A 69 17.58 6.81 0.42
N LYS A 70 18.04 7.45 1.50
CA LYS A 70 17.50 7.24 2.84
C LYS A 70 16.01 7.62 2.93
N LYS A 71 15.62 8.75 2.34
CA LYS A 71 14.22 9.19 2.32
C LYS A 71 13.31 8.20 1.60
N VAL A 72 13.75 7.72 0.43
CA VAL A 72 13.04 6.72 -0.36
C VAL A 72 12.91 5.42 0.42
N GLU A 73 14.02 4.92 0.99
CA GLU A 73 14.02 3.69 1.79
C GLU A 73 13.07 3.79 2.99
N GLU A 74 13.13 4.88 3.76
CA GLU A 74 12.26 5.11 4.91
C GLU A 74 10.78 5.10 4.52
N LEU A 75 10.43 5.77 3.42
CA LEU A 75 9.07 5.79 2.89
C LEU A 75 8.65 4.40 2.42
N THR A 76 9.44 3.72 1.61
CA THR A 76 9.16 2.34 1.16
C THR A 76 8.85 1.44 2.34
N GLN A 77 9.67 1.48 3.40
CA GLN A 77 9.47 0.65 4.59
C GLN A 77 8.19 1.01 5.36
N GLN A 78 7.75 2.28 5.34
CA GLN A 78 6.47 2.67 5.93
C GLN A 78 5.29 2.14 5.11
N PHE A 79 5.35 2.24 3.78
CA PHE A 79 4.32 1.72 2.88
C PHE A 79 4.21 0.20 2.98
N MET A 80 5.34 -0.53 2.94
CA MET A 80 5.37 -1.97 3.14
C MET A 80 4.68 -2.40 4.44
N ARG A 81 5.01 -1.72 5.55
CA ARG A 81 4.39 -2.01 6.86
C ARG A 81 2.88 -1.77 6.85
N ALA A 82 2.42 -0.66 6.26
CA ALA A 82 1.01 -0.36 6.16
C ALA A 82 0.25 -1.41 5.32
N ILE A 83 0.77 -1.77 4.15
CA ILE A 83 0.19 -2.78 3.25
C ILE A 83 0.12 -4.15 3.92
N LYS A 84 1.20 -4.59 4.58
CA LYS A 84 1.24 -5.86 5.32
C LYS A 84 0.19 -5.90 6.43
N LEU A 85 0.06 -4.82 7.20
CA LEU A 85 -0.94 -4.73 8.27
C LEU A 85 -2.38 -4.75 7.73
N GLU A 86 -2.67 -4.02 6.67
CA GLU A 86 -3.98 -4.06 6.00
C GLU A 86 -4.29 -5.46 5.46
N THR A 87 -3.31 -6.11 4.85
CA THR A 87 -3.43 -7.48 4.34
C THR A 87 -3.77 -8.47 5.45
N LEU A 88 -3.08 -8.39 6.59
CA LEU A 88 -3.34 -9.23 7.76
C LEU A 88 -4.76 -9.01 8.30
N ARG A 89 -5.19 -7.75 8.44
CA ARG A 89 -6.55 -7.40 8.88
C ARG A 89 -7.61 -7.94 7.94
N ALA A 90 -7.42 -7.77 6.63
CA ALA A 90 -8.35 -8.29 5.63
C ALA A 90 -8.47 -9.82 5.69
N ARG A 91 -7.36 -10.54 5.87
CA ARG A 91 -7.35 -12.00 6.03
C ARG A 91 -8.07 -12.43 7.31
N GLN A 92 -7.87 -11.73 8.42
CA GLN A 92 -8.56 -12.00 9.68
C GLN A 92 -10.08 -11.82 9.55
N LEU A 93 -10.52 -10.71 8.96
CA LEU A 93 -11.94 -10.44 8.70
C LEU A 93 -12.57 -11.51 7.81
N ARG A 94 -11.91 -11.89 6.69
CA ARG A 94 -12.39 -12.96 5.81
C ARG A 94 -12.59 -14.28 6.55
N ARG A 95 -11.66 -14.65 7.46
CA ARG A 95 -11.80 -15.86 8.30
C ARG A 95 -12.97 -15.74 9.29
N GLN A 96 -13.16 -14.59 9.91
CA GLN A 96 -14.24 -14.36 10.87
C GLN A 96 -15.63 -14.43 10.21
N PHE A 97 -15.80 -13.78 9.05
CA PHE A 97 -17.06 -13.84 8.30
C PHE A 97 -17.33 -15.24 7.70
N GLY A 98 -16.29 -15.96 7.26
CA GLY A 98 -16.41 -17.35 6.83
C GLY A 98 -16.97 -18.27 7.93
N ARG A 99 -16.55 -18.06 9.19
CA ARG A 99 -17.07 -18.80 10.35
C ARG A 99 -18.54 -18.49 10.65
N LEU A 100 -18.94 -17.21 10.60
CA LEU A 100 -20.33 -16.80 10.82
C LEU A 100 -21.29 -17.36 9.76
N ARG A 101 -20.84 -17.43 8.51
CA ARG A 101 -21.64 -18.00 7.41
C ARG A 101 -21.91 -19.50 7.60
N LEU A 102 -20.95 -20.24 8.14
CA LEU A 102 -21.08 -21.67 8.44
C LEU A 102 -21.99 -21.94 9.65
N SER A 103 -22.03 -21.05 10.66
CA SER A 103 -22.95 -21.23 11.79
C SER A 103 -24.41 -20.94 11.42
N MET A 104 -24.64 -20.03 10.47
CA MET A 104 -25.99 -19.69 9.99
C MET A 104 -26.58 -20.74 9.04
N SER A 105 -25.74 -21.48 8.29
CA SER A 105 -26.20 -22.60 7.43
C SER A 105 -26.62 -23.85 8.22
N GLY A 106 -26.26 -23.94 9.51
CA GLY A 106 -26.66 -25.03 10.40
C GLY A 106 -27.96 -24.79 11.18
N MET A 107 -28.62 -23.63 11.02
CA MET A 107 -29.84 -23.27 11.73
C MET A 107 -31.14 -23.49 10.91
N GLY A 108 -31.05 -24.17 9.77
CA GLY A 108 -32.14 -24.32 8.79
C GLY A 108 -32.60 -25.75 8.51
N THR A 109 -32.53 -26.65 9.47
CA THR A 109 -33.10 -28.00 9.36
C THR A 109 -33.87 -28.37 10.63
N GLU A 110 -35.08 -27.85 10.77
CA GLU A 110 -36.19 -28.50 11.50
C GLU A 110 -37.50 -28.16 10.80
#